data_AF-A0A8B7C5R2-F1
#
_entry.id   AF-A0A8B7C5R2-F1
#
_cell.length_a   1.000
_cell.length_b   1.000
_cell.length_c   1.000
_cell.angle_alpha   90.00
_cell.angle_beta   90.00
_cell.angle_gamma   90.00
#
_symmetry.space_group_name_H-M   'P 1'
#
loop_
_entity.id
_entity.type
_entity.pdbx_description
1 polymer ?
#
loop_
_entity_poly.entity_id
_entity_poly.type
_entity_poly.pdbx_seq_one_letter_code
_entity_poly.pdbx_strand_id
1 'polypeptide(L)' 'MGGGMEVNKNRWIEEWNAGRENLEFNFRWTRRNLAIVGIFGVAVPILIYKGIVNEFHMQDEDAGRPLRKFL' A
#
# COMPACT_ATOMS: atom_id res chain seq x y z
N MET A 1 5.91 3.44 33.31
CA MET A 1 5.64 4.04 31.98
C MET A 1 6.22 5.44 32.02
N GLY A 2 7.17 5.77 31.16
CA GLY A 2 7.98 6.99 31.26
C GLY A 2 7.14 8.27 31.21
N GLY A 3 6.87 8.85 32.38
CA GLY A 3 6.37 10.20 32.51
C GLY A 3 7.53 11.16 32.27
N GLY A 4 7.52 11.88 31.14
CA GLY A 4 8.65 12.73 30.80
C GLY A 4 8.57 13.49 29.48
N MET A 5 7.38 13.71 28.92
CA MET A 5 7.21 14.69 27.83
C MET A 5 6.02 15.58 28.15
N GLU A 6 6.26 16.58 29.00
CA GLU A 6 5.36 17.70 29.23
C GLU A 6 5.40 18.65 28.02
N VAL A 7 5.08 18.12 26.85
CA VAL A 7 4.80 18.95 25.68
C VAL A 7 3.40 19.56 25.85
N ASN A 8 3.24 20.81 25.44
CA ASN A 8 1.93 21.47 25.48
C ASN A 8 0.96 20.71 24.57
N LYS A 9 0.12 19.85 25.18
CA LYS A 9 -0.85 19.05 24.45
C LYS A 9 -1.92 19.95 23.84
N ASN A 10 -2.12 19.80 22.54
CA ASN A 10 -3.24 20.43 21.86
C ASN A 10 -4.33 19.40 21.66
N ARG A 11 -5.46 19.59 22.34
CA ARG A 11 -6.62 18.69 22.29
C ARG A 11 -7.02 18.32 20.85
N TRP A 12 -7.02 19.27 19.92
CA TRP A 12 -7.41 19.03 18.53
C TRP A 12 -6.43 18.13 17.78
N ILE A 13 -5.14 18.24 18.10
CA ILE A 13 -4.08 17.40 17.50
C ILE A 13 -4.18 15.99 18.07
N GLU A 14 -4.36 15.86 19.39
CA GLU A 14 -4.48 14.56 20.05
C GLU A 14 -5.73 13.80 19.56
N GLU A 15 -6.89 14.46 19.48
CA GLU A 15 -8.13 13.85 18.98
C GLU A 15 -8.01 13.46 17.49
N TRP A 16 -7.37 14.30 16.66
CA TRP A 16 -7.13 13.98 15.26
C TRP A 16 -6.18 12.79 15.10
N ASN A 17 -5.08 12.76 15.86
CA ASN A 17 -4.12 11.66 15.81
C ASN A 17 -4.78 10.35 16.27
N ALA A 18 -5.50 10.39 17.40
CA ALA A 18 -6.27 9.25 17.89
C ALA A 18 -7.28 8.76 16.85
N GLY A 19 -7.96 9.66 16.14
CA GLY A 19 -8.88 9.29 15.07
C GLY A 19 -8.20 8.57 13.90
N ARG A 20 -6.96 8.95 13.54
CA ARG A 20 -6.18 8.31 12.47
C ARG A 20 -5.67 6.93 12.84
N GLU A 21 -5.18 6.80 14.07
CA GLU A 21 -4.66 5.54 14.60
C GLU A 21 -5.75 4.47 14.75
N ASN A 22 -7.01 4.88 14.83
CA ASN A 22 -8.18 4.03 15.10
C ASN A 22 -9.19 4.02 13.93
N LEU A 23 -8.74 4.33 12.71
CA LEU A 23 -9.60 4.38 11.52
C LEU A 23 -10.28 3.03 11.23
N GLU A 24 -9.63 1.92 11.59
CA GLU A 24 -10.11 0.56 11.38
C GLU A 24 -11.43 0.27 12.11
N PHE A 25 -11.65 0.86 13.30
CA PHE A 25 -12.91 0.69 14.03
C PHE A 25 -14.10 1.37 13.34
N ASN A 26 -13.82 2.39 12.52
CA ASN A 26 -14.82 3.15 11.79
C ASN A 26 -14.94 2.71 10.33
N PHE A 27 -14.10 1.78 9.88
CA PHE A 27 -14.10 1.32 8.50
C PHE A 27 -15.37 0.51 8.18
N ARG A 28 -15.92 0.72 6.99
CA ARG A 28 -17.12 0.01 6.51
C ARG A 28 -16.88 -0.55 5.13
N TRP A 29 -17.31 -1.80 4.92
CA TRP A 29 -17.34 -2.42 3.61
C TRP A 29 -18.48 -1.83 2.78
N THR A 30 -18.16 -0.82 2.00
CA THR A 30 -19.04 -0.26 0.97
C THR A 30 -18.60 -0.74 -0.40
N ARG A 31 -19.48 -0.65 -1.40
CA ARG A 31 -19.10 -0.97 -2.80
C ARG A 31 -17.89 -0.16 -3.27
N ARG A 32 -17.82 1.12 -2.86
CA ARG A 32 -16.67 1.99 -3.13
C ARG A 32 -15.39 1.47 -2.48
N ASN A 33 -15.44 1.14 -1.19
CA ASN A 33 -14.25 0.68 -0.46
C ASN A 33 -13.78 -0.69 -0.97
N LEU A 34 -14.71 -1.59 -1.31
CA LEU A 34 -14.39 -2.87 -1.98
C LEU A 34 -13.68 -2.64 -3.31
N ALA A 35 -14.17 -1.70 -4.14
CA ALA A 35 -13.53 -1.36 -5.41
C ALA A 35 -12.12 -0.79 -5.20
N ILE A 36 -11.93 0.10 -4.22
CA ILE A 36 -10.62 0.68 -3.89
C ILE A 36 -9.64 -0.40 -3.45
N VAL A 37 -10.05 -1.29 -2.55
CA VAL A 37 -9.23 -2.42 -2.08
C VAL A 37 -8.89 -3.36 -3.24
N GLY A 38 -9.85 -3.66 -4.12
CA GLY A 38 -9.59 -4.49 -5.29
C GLY A 38 -8.59 -3.86 -6.28
N ILE A 39 -8.73 -2.57 -6.56
CA ILE A 39 -7.85 -1.86 -7.49
C ILE A 39 -6.44 -1.76 -6.91
N PHE A 40 -6.30 -1.19 -5.71
CA PHE A 40 -4.98 -0.88 -5.15
C PHE A 40 -4.34 -2.05 -4.41
N GLY A 41 -5.13 -2.95 -3.83
CA GLY A 41 -4.63 -4.14 -3.13
C GLY A 41 -4.35 -5.32 -4.06
N VAL A 42 -4.96 -5.38 -5.24
CA VAL A 42 -4.83 -6.54 -6.16
C VAL A 42 -4.42 -6.13 -7.56
N ALA A 43 -5.22 -5.31 -8.25
CA ALA A 43 -4.99 -5.04 -9.67
C ALA A 43 -3.66 -4.31 -9.93
N VAL A 44 -3.40 -3.23 -9.20
CA VAL A 44 -2.18 -2.42 -9.36
C VAL A 44 -0.91 -3.24 -9.09
N PRO A 45 -0.75 -3.96 -7.96
CA PRO A 45 0.43 -4.80 -7.73
C PRO A 45 0.66 -5.85 -8.81
N ILE A 46 -0.41 -6.51 -9.29
CA ILE A 46 -0.30 -7.53 -10.35
C ILE A 46 0.15 -6.89 -11.66
N LEU A 47 -0.41 -5.74 -12.04
CA LEU A 47 -0.04 -5.05 -13.27
C LEU A 47 1.39 -4.53 -13.22
N ILE A 48 1.84 -4.00 -12.08
CA ILE A 48 3.23 -3.59 -11.87
C ILE A 48 4.16 -4.80 -12.04
N TYR A 49 3.86 -5.91 -11.36
CA TYR A 49 4.66 -7.13 -11.47
C TYR A 49 4.77 -7.61 -12.92
N LYS A 50 3.63 -7.74 -13.62
CA LYS A 50 3.60 -8.16 -15.02
C LYS A 50 4.35 -7.19 -15.94
N GLY A 51 4.22 -5.89 -15.71
CA GLY A 51 4.94 -4.87 -16.48
C GLY A 51 6.45 -5.01 -16.35
N ILE A 52 6.93 -5.14 -15.11
CA ILE A 52 8.36 -5.34 -14.81
C ILE A 52 8.88 -6.65 -15.42
N VAL A 53 8.16 -7.76 -15.22
CA VAL A 53 8.56 -9.06 -15.78
C VAL A 53 8.66 -8.99 -17.30
N ASN A 54 7.67 -8.38 -17.95
CA ASN A 54 7.66 -8.22 -19.40
C ASN A 54 8.86 -7.37 -19.87
N GLU A 55 9.19 -6.29 -19.16
CA GLU A 55 10.34 -5.45 -19.49
C GLU A 55 11.66 -6.23 -19.39
N PHE A 56 11.82 -7.08 -18.37
CA PHE A 56 13.00 -7.96 -18.28
C PHE A 56 13.02 -9.03 -19.37
N HIS A 57 11.87 -9.59 -19.74
CA HIS A 57 11.76 -10.56 -20.82
C HIS A 57 12.16 -9.95 -22.16
N MET A 58 11.70 -8.74 -22.46
CA MET A 58 12.11 -8.00 -23.65
C MET A 58 13.63 -7.79 -23.69
N GLN A 59 14.25 -7.47 -22.55
CA GLN A 59 15.72 -7.33 -22.47
C GLN A 59 16.45 -8.67 -22.65
N ASP A 60 15.92 -9.77 -22.10
CA ASP A 60 16.50 -11.10 -22.30
C ASP A 60 16.39 -11.53 -23.78
N GLU A 61 15.25 -11.27 -24.44
CA GLU A 61 15.04 -11.53 -25.88
C GLU A 61 16.03 -10.74 -26.75
N ASP A 62 16.17 -9.43 -26.51
CA ASP A 62 17.13 -8.58 -27.21
C ASP A 62 18.58 -9.05 -27.01
N ALA A 63 18.89 -9.62 -25.85
CA ALA A 63 20.20 -10.18 -25.52
C ALA A 63 20.40 -11.63 -25.99
N GLY A 64 19.40 -12.27 -26.62
CA GLY A 64 19.43 -13.67 -27.05
C GLY A 64 19.50 -14.67 -25.89
N ARG A 65 19.01 -14.30 -24.70
CA ARG A 65 19.00 -15.11 -23.48
C ARG A 65 17.65 -15.79 -23.29
N PRO A 66 17.59 -16.95 -22.62
CA PRO A 66 16.32 -17.55 -22.27
C PRO A 66 15.57 -16.68 -21.25
N LEU A 67 14.24 -16.64 -21.37
CA LEU A 67 13.37 -15.89 -20.45
C LEU A 67 13.55 -16.36 -19.01
N ARG A 68 13.83 -15.41 -18.12
CA ARG A 68 13.95 -15.70 -16.68
C ARG A 68 12.59 -15.98 -16.06
N LYS A 69 12.53 -17.01 -15.21
CA LYS A 69 11.33 -17.26 -14.40
C LYS A 69 11.39 -16.36 -13.16
N PHE A 70 10.46 -15.42 -13.07
CA PHE A 70 10.17 -14.65 -11.86
C PHE A 70 9.09 -15.38 -11.04
N LEU A 71 8.74 -14.85 -9.86
CA LEU A 71 7.70 -15.38 -8.94
C LEU A 71 6.50 -16.05 -9.64
#